data_AF-A0A835YXW2-F1
#
_entry.id   AF-A0A835YXW2-F1
#
_cell.length_a   1.000
_cell.length_b   1.000
_cell.length_c   1.000
_cell.angle_alpha   90.00
_cell.angle_beta   90.00
_cell.angle_gamma   90.00
#
_symmetry.space_group_name_H-M   'P 1'
#
loop_
_entity.id
_entity.type
_entity.pdbx_description
1 polymer ?
#
loop_
_entity_poly.entity_id
_entity_poly.type
_entity_poly.pdbx_seq_one_letter_code
_entity_poly.pdbx_strand_id
1 'polypeptide(L)'
;MADCQCMKRGHFCDKYCQCPLDCPNRFKGCRCKAGRCRTKACPCFGLARECDPDLCTMCHFSCRRHKRLLIAPSDIAGAGWGAFAHSEIRKGEFVCEYLGERISQHEADRRGPMYDVRNRSYLFNLNSEAVIDQHRKGNKSKFANHSELNPNCGSRIIMVRGDHRIGIFALRDIAAQEELLFNYRYREGEVVWTKEEHESMKAKAHGHKRRAKNAAGAAAGKPMGHMASTAAAAAKRHKR
;
A
#
# COMPACT_ATOMS: atom_id res chain seq x y z
N MET A 1 -21.72 -14.10 4.28
CA MET A 1 -20.78 -12.96 4.06
C MET A 1 -20.21 -12.37 5.36
N ALA A 2 -20.94 -12.35 6.49
CA ALA A 2 -20.47 -11.75 7.74
C ALA A 2 -19.18 -12.37 8.32
N ASP A 3 -18.84 -13.61 7.95
CA ASP A 3 -17.66 -14.32 8.47
C ASP A 3 -16.43 -14.29 7.54
N CYS A 4 -16.43 -13.44 6.50
CA CYS A 4 -15.30 -13.38 5.57
C CYS A 4 -14.04 -12.80 6.24
N GLN A 5 -12.98 -13.61 6.37
CA GLN A 5 -11.69 -13.19 6.93
C GLN A 5 -11.06 -12.02 6.16
N CYS A 6 -11.18 -11.99 4.83
CA CYS A 6 -10.68 -10.87 4.02
C CYS A 6 -11.34 -9.55 4.45
N MET A 7 -12.67 -9.53 4.60
CA MET A 7 -13.40 -8.34 5.03
C MET A 7 -13.06 -7.95 6.47
N LYS A 8 -12.93 -8.93 7.39
CA LYS A 8 -12.52 -8.69 8.78
C LYS A 8 -11.14 -8.01 8.86
N ARG A 9 -10.22 -8.40 7.98
CA ARG A 9 -8.87 -7.81 7.87
C ARG A 9 -8.83 -6.53 7.00
N GLY A 10 -9.97 -6.06 6.48
CA GLY A 10 -10.03 -4.88 5.63
C GLY A 10 -9.41 -5.04 4.24
N HIS A 11 -9.33 -6.28 3.74
CA HIS A 11 -8.77 -6.61 2.43
C HIS A 11 -9.86 -7.00 1.42
N PHE A 12 -9.59 -6.73 0.14
CA PHE A 12 -10.38 -7.29 -0.95
C PHE A 12 -10.12 -8.79 -1.08
N CYS A 13 -11.12 -9.54 -1.53
CA CYS A 13 -10.90 -10.91 -1.97
C CYS A 13 -10.11 -10.89 -3.28
N ASP A 14 -9.06 -11.70 -3.35
CA ASP A 14 -8.25 -11.88 -4.54
C ASP A 14 -8.74 -13.08 -5.36
N LYS A 15 -8.23 -13.24 -6.59
CA LYS A 15 -8.60 -14.35 -7.48
C LYS A 15 -8.35 -15.74 -6.87
N TYR A 16 -7.41 -15.83 -5.93
CA TYR A 16 -7.07 -17.04 -5.18
C TYR A 16 -8.07 -17.40 -4.07
N CYS A 17 -8.98 -16.48 -3.70
CA CYS A 17 -10.02 -16.78 -2.71
C CYS A 17 -11.04 -17.78 -3.27
N GLN A 18 -11.57 -18.64 -2.41
CA GLN A 18 -12.58 -19.66 -2.75
C GLN A 18 -14.03 -19.16 -2.63
N CYS A 19 -14.24 -17.85 -2.48
CA CYS A 19 -15.59 -17.28 -2.46
C CYS A 19 -16.21 -17.29 -3.88
N PRO A 20 -17.53 -17.15 -4.02
CA PRO A 20 -18.17 -17.05 -5.33
C PRO A 20 -17.56 -15.97 -6.23
N LEU A 21 -17.59 -16.15 -7.56
CA LEU A 21 -17.02 -15.19 -8.52
C LEU A 21 -17.72 -13.83 -8.49
N ASP A 22 -19.00 -13.80 -8.15
CA ASP A 22 -19.84 -12.62 -7.97
C ASP A 22 -19.69 -11.97 -6.59
N CYS A 23 -18.77 -12.46 -5.75
CA CYS A 23 -18.50 -11.92 -4.42
C CYS A 23 -18.25 -10.41 -4.49
N PRO A 24 -19.03 -9.57 -3.77
CA PRO A 24 -18.95 -8.12 -3.85
C PRO A 24 -17.67 -7.56 -3.23
N ASN A 25 -16.90 -8.38 -2.51
CA ASN A 25 -15.61 -8.01 -1.94
C ASN A 25 -14.43 -8.36 -2.87
N ARG A 26 -14.66 -9.02 -4.01
CA ARG A 26 -13.58 -9.29 -4.96
C ARG A 26 -13.06 -8.01 -5.60
N PHE A 27 -11.73 -7.90 -5.70
CA PHE A 27 -11.11 -6.81 -6.42
C PHE A 27 -11.44 -6.94 -7.92
N LYS A 28 -11.89 -5.85 -8.54
CA LYS A 28 -12.39 -5.86 -9.93
C LYS A 28 -11.36 -5.40 -10.97
N GLY A 29 -10.14 -5.05 -10.54
CA GLY A 29 -9.15 -4.44 -11.42
C GLY A 29 -9.47 -2.99 -11.78
N CYS A 30 -8.76 -2.46 -12.78
CA CYS A 30 -8.99 -1.14 -13.35
C CYS A 30 -9.33 -1.22 -14.84
N ARG A 31 -9.97 -0.17 -15.36
CA ARG A 31 -10.24 0.03 -16.80
C ARG A 31 -9.45 1.21 -17.37
N CYS A 32 -8.29 1.51 -16.77
CA CYS A 32 -7.46 2.62 -17.20
C CYS A 32 -6.84 2.34 -18.58
N LYS A 33 -6.57 3.41 -19.34
CA LYS A 33 -5.74 3.31 -20.55
C LYS A 33 -4.28 3.03 -20.19
N ALA A 34 -3.52 2.51 -21.15
CA ALA A 34 -2.12 2.18 -20.98
C ALA A 34 -1.29 3.34 -20.38
N GLY A 35 -0.47 3.03 -19.38
CA GLY A 35 0.42 4.00 -18.72
C GLY A 35 -0.26 5.01 -17.78
N ARG A 36 -1.59 4.91 -17.54
CA ARG A 36 -2.35 5.83 -16.67
C ARG A 36 -2.51 5.34 -15.22
N CYS A 37 -2.00 4.17 -14.87
CA CYS A 37 -2.11 3.60 -13.51
C CYS A 37 -1.05 4.13 -12.51
N ARG A 38 -0.79 5.44 -12.56
CA ARG A 38 0.26 6.12 -11.76
C ARG A 38 -0.27 7.16 -10.77
N THR A 39 -1.58 7.40 -10.76
CA THR A 39 -2.21 8.38 -9.86
C THR A 39 -3.39 7.77 -9.12
N LYS A 40 -3.89 8.45 -8.08
CA LYS A 40 -5.07 8.03 -7.30
C LYS A 40 -6.35 7.89 -8.14
N ALA A 41 -6.36 8.34 -9.41
CA ALA A 41 -7.46 8.11 -10.35
C ALA A 41 -7.59 6.63 -10.79
N CYS A 42 -6.51 5.87 -10.75
CA CYS A 42 -6.56 4.43 -10.99
C CYS A 42 -6.90 3.70 -9.68
N PRO A 43 -7.92 2.81 -9.64
CA PRO A 43 -8.27 2.11 -8.42
C PRO A 43 -7.16 1.16 -7.93
N CYS A 44 -6.35 0.59 -8.82
CA CYS A 44 -5.18 -0.20 -8.42
C CYS A 44 -4.19 0.68 -7.64
N PHE A 45 -3.75 1.79 -8.24
CA PHE A 45 -2.81 2.72 -7.61
C PHE A 45 -3.38 3.32 -6.32
N GLY A 46 -4.63 3.77 -6.36
CA GLY A 46 -5.35 4.37 -5.24
C GLY A 46 -5.71 3.40 -4.13
N LEU A 47 -5.41 2.11 -4.27
CA LEU A 47 -5.51 1.10 -3.21
C LEU A 47 -4.14 0.49 -2.86
N ALA A 48 -3.05 1.13 -3.30
CA ALA A 48 -1.69 0.61 -3.16
C ALA A 48 -1.52 -0.83 -3.73
N ARG A 49 -2.25 -1.15 -4.81
CA ARG A 49 -2.17 -2.42 -5.51
C ARG A 49 -1.48 -2.25 -6.86
N GLU A 50 -0.73 -3.26 -7.27
CA GLU A 50 -0.36 -3.39 -8.68
C GLU A 50 -1.58 -3.80 -9.51
N CYS A 51 -1.55 -3.50 -10.81
CA CYS A 51 -2.57 -3.99 -11.73
C CYS A 51 -2.43 -5.52 -11.85
N ASP A 52 -3.53 -6.25 -11.61
CA ASP A 52 -3.56 -7.69 -11.86
C ASP A 52 -3.70 -7.93 -13.36
N PRO A 53 -2.82 -8.71 -14.01
CA PRO A 53 -2.88 -8.93 -15.46
C PRO A 53 -4.18 -9.59 -15.92
N ASP A 54 -4.82 -10.39 -15.06
CA ASP A 54 -6.04 -11.14 -15.42
C ASP A 54 -7.29 -10.26 -15.29
N LEU A 55 -7.21 -9.16 -14.54
CA LEU A 55 -8.32 -8.23 -14.31
C LEU A 55 -8.15 -6.90 -15.07
N CYS A 56 -6.91 -6.43 -15.24
CA CYS A 56 -6.59 -5.10 -15.75
C CYS A 56 -6.12 -5.17 -17.20
N THR A 57 -6.96 -5.73 -18.07
CA THR A 57 -6.61 -6.06 -19.46
C THR A 57 -6.35 -4.83 -20.35
N MET A 58 -6.90 -3.66 -19.98
CA MET A 58 -6.81 -2.43 -20.79
C MET A 58 -5.59 -1.55 -20.50
N CYS A 59 -5.05 -1.59 -19.28
CA CYS A 59 -3.99 -0.66 -18.89
C CYS A 59 -2.59 -1.18 -19.25
N HIS A 60 -2.50 -2.42 -19.74
CA HIS A 60 -1.31 -3.20 -20.09
C HIS A 60 -0.16 -3.16 -19.04
N PHE A 61 0.67 -4.19 -19.07
CA PHE A 61 1.65 -4.51 -18.03
C PHE A 61 2.85 -3.51 -17.94
N SER A 62 2.82 -2.38 -18.64
CA SER A 62 3.91 -1.38 -18.56
C SER A 62 3.85 -0.55 -17.27
N CYS A 63 2.86 -0.78 -16.40
CA CYS A 63 2.68 -0.02 -15.17
C CYS A 63 3.72 -0.47 -14.14
N ARG A 64 4.76 0.35 -13.89
CA ARG A 64 5.82 0.18 -12.87
C ARG A 64 6.99 -0.74 -13.24
N ARG A 65 7.62 -0.48 -14.39
CA ARG A 65 8.93 -1.11 -14.71
C ARG A 65 10.01 -0.59 -13.75
N HIS A 66 10.88 -1.51 -13.30
CA HIS A 66 12.07 -1.14 -12.53
C HIS A 66 12.95 -0.17 -13.33
N LYS A 67 13.36 0.91 -12.68
CA LYS A 67 14.38 1.83 -13.18
C LYS A 67 15.74 1.15 -13.07
N ARG A 68 16.62 1.46 -14.02
CA ARG A 68 18.00 0.99 -13.99
C ARG A 68 18.76 1.77 -12.92
N LEU A 69 19.37 1.06 -12.00
CA LEU A 69 20.21 1.64 -10.95
C LEU A 69 21.69 1.40 -11.24
N LEU A 70 22.50 2.42 -10.98
CA LEU A 70 23.96 2.38 -11.02
C LEU A 70 24.49 2.27 -9.59
N ILE A 71 25.65 1.65 -9.42
CA ILE A 71 26.34 1.54 -8.12
C ILE A 71 27.70 2.22 -8.28
N ALA A 72 27.99 3.18 -7.41
CA ALA A 72 29.23 3.94 -7.39
C ALA A 72 29.57 4.32 -5.94
N PRO A 73 30.78 4.84 -5.64
CA PRO A 73 31.05 5.44 -4.33
C PRO A 73 29.99 6.50 -4.00
N SER A 74 29.50 6.52 -2.76
CA SER A 74 28.48 7.45 -2.28
C SER A 74 29.05 8.87 -2.13
N ASP A 75 28.22 9.88 -2.36
CA ASP A 75 28.57 11.28 -2.08
C ASP A 75 28.52 11.57 -0.56
N ILE A 76 27.90 10.69 0.23
CA ILE A 76 27.84 10.79 1.69
C ILE A 76 29.16 10.29 2.29
N ALA A 77 29.86 11.18 2.99
CA ALA A 77 31.12 10.87 3.65
C ALA A 77 30.98 9.68 4.61
N GLY A 78 31.80 8.64 4.41
CA GLY A 78 31.81 7.44 5.25
C GLY A 78 30.71 6.41 4.95
N ALA A 79 29.78 6.68 4.03
CA ALA A 79 28.73 5.71 3.66
C ALA A 79 29.23 4.57 2.74
N GLY A 80 30.38 4.77 2.09
CA GLY A 80 30.98 3.77 1.20
C GLY A 80 30.34 3.80 -0.19
N TRP A 81 29.43 2.87 -0.48
CA TRP A 81 28.78 2.74 -1.80
C TRP A 81 27.37 3.32 -1.79
N GLY A 82 26.97 3.93 -2.91
CA GLY A 82 25.65 4.51 -3.16
C GLY A 82 24.94 3.86 -4.35
N ALA A 83 23.62 3.97 -4.37
CA ALA A 83 22.80 3.65 -5.54
C ALA A 83 22.39 4.93 -6.26
N PHE A 84 22.54 4.98 -7.57
CA PHE A 84 22.31 6.17 -8.38
C PHE A 84 21.28 5.90 -9.48
N ALA A 85 20.49 6.91 -9.84
CA ALA A 85 19.55 6.82 -10.95
C ALA A 85 20.31 6.76 -12.28
N HIS A 86 20.03 5.78 -13.16
CA HIS A 86 20.62 5.79 -14.52
C HIS A 86 20.03 6.89 -15.41
N SER A 87 18.76 7.21 -15.21
CA SER A 87 17.98 8.18 -15.99
C SER A 87 17.08 8.96 -15.05
N GLU A 88 16.55 10.09 -15.52
CA GLU A 88 15.57 10.87 -14.76
C GLU A 88 14.39 10.03 -14.27
N ILE A 89 13.93 10.32 -13.05
CA ILE A 89 12.79 9.67 -12.42
C ILE A 89 11.85 10.76 -11.92
N ARG A 90 10.61 10.78 -12.41
CA ARG A 90 9.63 11.78 -12.00
C ARG A 90 9.05 11.48 -10.63
N LYS A 91 8.62 12.51 -9.91
CA LYS A 91 7.91 12.41 -8.64
C LYS A 91 6.76 11.40 -8.72
N GLY A 92 6.73 10.51 -7.74
CA GLY A 92 5.72 9.46 -7.61
C GLY A 92 5.93 8.26 -8.54
N GLU A 93 6.93 8.27 -9.42
CA GLU A 93 7.27 7.10 -10.22
C GLU A 93 7.89 6.01 -9.36
N PHE A 94 7.61 4.77 -9.75
CA PHE A 94 8.24 3.59 -9.19
C PHE A 94 9.71 3.54 -9.61
N VAL A 95 10.58 3.34 -8.63
CA VAL A 95 12.02 3.18 -8.83
C VAL A 95 12.35 1.69 -8.94
N CYS A 96 12.14 0.94 -7.86
CA CYS A 96 12.37 -0.51 -7.82
C CYS A 96 11.65 -1.14 -6.63
N GLU A 97 11.59 -2.47 -6.60
CA GLU A 97 11.19 -3.22 -5.41
C GLU A 97 12.38 -3.33 -4.45
N TYR A 98 12.13 -3.28 -3.14
CA TYR A 98 13.11 -3.62 -2.12
C TYR A 98 13.11 -5.14 -1.92
N LEU A 99 13.95 -5.83 -2.71
CA LEU A 99 13.98 -7.30 -2.77
C LEU A 99 14.90 -7.88 -1.71
N GLY A 100 14.47 -8.92 -1.01
CA GLY A 100 15.32 -9.66 -0.09
C GLY A 100 14.71 -10.99 0.35
N GLU A 101 15.36 -11.66 1.30
CA GLU A 101 14.81 -12.84 1.96
C GLU A 101 13.62 -12.44 2.83
N ARG A 102 12.46 -13.09 2.66
CA ARG A 102 11.31 -12.90 3.55
C ARG A 102 11.48 -13.80 4.77
N ILE A 103 11.64 -13.19 5.94
CA ILE A 103 11.83 -13.88 7.21
C ILE A 103 10.70 -13.52 8.19
N SER A 104 10.51 -14.33 9.23
CA SER A 104 9.56 -14.03 10.30
C SER A 104 10.10 -12.92 11.21
N GLN A 105 9.22 -12.31 12.01
CA GLN A 105 9.61 -11.33 13.04
C GLN A 105 10.63 -11.94 14.03
N HIS A 106 10.38 -13.15 14.53
CA HIS A 106 11.31 -13.84 15.42
C HIS A 106 12.71 -14.06 14.80
N GLU A 107 12.79 -14.40 13.51
CA GLU A 107 14.07 -14.54 12.84
C GLU A 107 14.76 -13.19 12.62
N ALA A 108 14.00 -12.11 12.40
CA ALA A 108 14.52 -10.76 12.33
C ALA A 108 15.11 -10.32 13.68
N ASP A 109 14.41 -10.57 14.80
CA ASP A 109 14.89 -10.29 16.15
C ASP A 109 16.17 -11.08 16.49
N ARG A 110 16.25 -12.32 16.01
CA ARG A 110 17.45 -13.17 16.17
C ARG A 110 18.64 -12.64 15.36
N ARG A 111 18.42 -12.12 14.16
CA ARG A 111 19.48 -11.61 13.25
C ARG A 111 19.88 -10.17 13.56
N GLY A 112 18.96 -9.35 14.07
CA GLY A 112 19.12 -7.91 14.34
C GLY A 112 20.40 -7.54 15.07
N PRO A 113 20.69 -8.14 16.25
CA PRO A 113 21.89 -7.82 17.02
C PRO A 113 23.20 -8.03 16.25
N MET A 114 23.24 -9.01 15.34
CA MET A 114 24.43 -9.27 14.50
C MET A 114 24.65 -8.18 13.44
N TYR A 115 23.60 -7.46 13.07
CA TYR A 115 23.66 -6.37 12.11
C TYR A 115 24.00 -5.05 12.79
N ASP A 116 23.48 -4.81 14.00
CA ASP A 116 23.77 -3.63 14.82
C ASP A 116 25.27 -3.53 15.14
N VAL A 117 25.89 -4.64 15.55
CA VAL A 117 27.34 -4.72 15.80
C VAL A 117 28.16 -4.35 14.56
N ARG A 118 27.61 -4.59 13.36
CA ARG A 118 28.28 -4.30 12.09
C ARG A 118 27.86 -2.97 11.48
N ASN A 119 27.06 -2.18 12.20
CA ASN A 119 26.47 -0.92 11.76
C ASN A 119 25.80 -1.04 10.38
N ARG A 120 25.00 -2.09 10.18
CA ARG A 120 24.31 -2.37 8.91
C ARG A 120 22.81 -2.50 9.12
N SER A 121 22.02 -1.79 8.31
CA SER A 121 20.56 -1.86 8.37
C SER A 121 20.02 -2.51 7.09
N TYR A 122 19.72 -3.82 7.16
CA TYR A 122 19.19 -4.58 6.02
C TYR A 122 17.77 -5.10 6.23
N LEU A 123 17.24 -4.96 7.45
CA LEU A 123 15.92 -5.43 7.83
C LEU A 123 14.87 -4.35 7.52
N PHE A 124 13.83 -4.74 6.79
CA PHE A 124 12.70 -3.87 6.47
C PHE A 124 11.39 -4.56 6.83
N ASN A 125 10.65 -3.98 7.79
CA ASN A 125 9.35 -4.50 8.20
C ASN A 125 8.31 -4.48 7.05
N LEU A 126 7.81 -5.66 6.68
CA LEU A 126 6.82 -5.80 5.62
C LEU A 126 5.39 -5.78 6.16
N ASN A 127 5.13 -6.52 7.23
CA ASN A 127 3.86 -6.56 7.96
C ASN A 127 4.07 -7.21 9.34
N SER A 128 2.97 -7.44 10.09
CA SER A 128 3.01 -8.04 11.43
C SER A 128 3.63 -9.44 11.50
N GLU A 129 3.74 -10.15 10.38
CA GLU A 129 4.22 -11.54 10.33
C GLU A 129 5.58 -11.67 9.63
N ALA A 130 6.01 -10.65 8.87
CA ALA A 130 7.15 -10.78 7.98
C ALA A 130 8.01 -9.52 7.89
N VAL A 131 9.30 -9.77 7.68
CA VAL A 131 10.38 -8.79 7.46
C VAL A 131 11.13 -9.18 6.18
N ILE A 132 11.61 -8.20 5.42
CA ILE A 132 12.52 -8.41 4.30
C ILE A 132 13.95 -8.15 4.77
N ASP A 133 14.83 -9.14 4.59
CA ASP A 133 16.25 -9.10 4.90
C ASP A 133 17.09 -9.10 3.62
N GLN A 134 17.83 -8.01 3.37
CA GLN A 134 18.71 -7.88 2.20
C GLN A 134 20.15 -8.37 2.42
N HIS A 135 20.48 -8.89 3.60
CA HIS A 135 21.86 -9.24 3.96
C HIS A 135 22.44 -10.31 3.03
N ARG A 136 21.72 -11.43 2.86
CA ARG A 136 22.17 -12.59 2.07
C ARG A 136 21.71 -12.53 0.62
N LYS A 137 20.47 -12.10 0.40
CA LYS A 137 19.83 -12.03 -0.92
C LYS A 137 19.21 -10.65 -1.04
N GLY A 138 19.49 -9.94 -2.12
CA GLY A 138 18.88 -8.65 -2.37
C GLY A 138 19.24 -8.10 -3.75
N ASN A 139 18.77 -6.90 -4.04
CA ASN A 139 19.06 -6.21 -5.30
C ASN A 139 19.87 -4.93 -5.04
N LYS A 140 20.02 -4.09 -6.07
CA LYS A 140 20.74 -2.83 -6.01
C LYS A 140 20.17 -1.81 -5.02
N SER A 141 18.92 -1.99 -4.53
CA SER A 141 18.32 -1.04 -3.58
C SER A 141 19.06 -1.02 -2.23
N LYS A 142 19.79 -2.08 -1.88
CA LYS A 142 20.54 -2.18 -0.61
C LYS A 142 21.66 -1.15 -0.46
N PHE A 143 22.05 -0.50 -1.55
CA PHE A 143 23.09 0.53 -1.59
C PHE A 143 22.52 1.94 -1.54
N ALA A 144 21.19 2.10 -1.51
CA ALA A 144 20.58 3.42 -1.43
C ALA A 144 20.59 3.91 0.02
N ASN A 145 21.44 4.89 0.30
CA ASN A 145 21.82 5.27 1.66
C ASN A 145 20.72 6.00 2.44
N HIS A 146 20.95 6.10 3.76
CA HIS A 146 20.07 6.85 4.64
C HIS A 146 20.25 8.36 4.49
N SER A 147 19.14 9.11 4.46
CA SER A 147 19.09 10.55 4.71
C SER A 147 17.85 10.89 5.51
N GLU A 148 18.01 11.50 6.69
CA GLU A 148 16.90 12.02 7.49
C GLU A 148 16.42 13.37 6.94
N LEU A 149 17.34 14.24 6.52
CA LEU A 149 17.05 15.60 6.10
C LEU A 149 16.57 15.71 4.65
N ASN A 150 17.18 14.97 3.72
CA ASN A 150 16.97 15.14 2.29
C ASN A 150 16.71 13.81 1.54
N PRO A 151 15.77 12.95 1.99
CA PRO A 151 15.42 11.75 1.23
C PRO A 151 14.73 12.12 -0.08
N ASN A 152 15.19 11.55 -1.20
CA ASN A 152 14.52 11.69 -2.50
C ASN A 152 13.68 10.45 -2.87
N CYS A 153 13.83 9.35 -2.12
CA CYS A 153 13.05 8.13 -2.27
C CYS A 153 12.25 7.80 -1.00
N GLY A 154 11.08 7.22 -1.22
CA GLY A 154 10.19 6.72 -0.18
C GLY A 154 9.72 5.30 -0.46
N SER A 155 9.43 4.55 0.58
CA SER A 155 8.94 3.18 0.51
C SER A 155 7.44 3.10 0.76
N ARG A 156 6.77 2.15 0.10
CA ARG A 156 5.35 1.83 0.31
C ARG A 156 5.15 0.33 0.22
N ILE A 157 4.39 -0.22 1.17
CA ILE A 157 3.90 -1.60 1.04
C ILE A 157 2.81 -1.58 -0.02
N ILE A 158 2.99 -2.40 -1.06
CA ILE A 158 2.04 -2.59 -2.15
C ILE A 158 1.61 -4.04 -2.21
N MET A 159 0.35 -4.25 -2.59
CA MET A 159 -0.20 -5.59 -2.82
C MET A 159 0.01 -5.99 -4.28
N VAL A 160 0.70 -7.10 -4.50
CA VAL A 160 1.01 -7.64 -5.82
C VAL A 160 0.54 -9.10 -5.86
N ARG A 161 -0.57 -9.34 -6.57
CA ARG A 161 -1.18 -10.68 -6.72
C ARG A 161 -1.32 -11.44 -5.39
N GLY A 162 -1.80 -10.76 -4.35
CA GLY A 162 -2.02 -11.37 -3.02
C GLY A 162 -0.82 -11.31 -2.07
N ASP A 163 0.36 -10.90 -2.55
CA ASP A 163 1.55 -10.73 -1.71
C ASP A 163 1.82 -9.27 -1.37
N HIS A 164 2.16 -9.00 -0.11
CA HIS A 164 2.75 -7.72 0.28
C HIS A 164 4.19 -7.63 -0.24
N ARG A 165 4.52 -6.51 -0.88
CA ARG A 165 5.86 -6.18 -1.37
C ARG A 165 6.21 -4.75 -1.02
N ILE A 166 7.49 -4.43 -0.91
CA ILE A 166 7.95 -3.06 -0.66
C ILE A 166 8.35 -2.41 -1.97
N GLY A 167 7.57 -1.45 -2.43
CA GLY A 167 7.90 -0.62 -3.58
C GLY A 167 8.60 0.67 -3.15
N ILE A 168 9.64 1.04 -3.89
CA ILE A 168 10.34 2.32 -3.77
C ILE A 168 9.78 3.28 -4.81
N PHE A 169 9.50 4.51 -4.39
CA PHE A 169 8.97 5.57 -5.23
C PHE A 169 9.75 6.87 -5.02
N ALA A 170 9.88 7.66 -6.09
CA ALA A 170 10.48 8.98 -6.01
C ALA A 170 9.56 9.95 -5.26
N LEU A 171 10.09 10.71 -4.30
CA LEU A 171 9.37 11.72 -3.52
C LEU A 171 9.32 13.08 -4.23
N ARG A 172 10.29 13.32 -5.11
CA ARG A 172 10.41 14.46 -6.02
C ARG A 172 10.96 13.99 -7.36
N ASP A 173 11.12 14.90 -8.31
CA ASP A 173 11.89 14.60 -9.51
C ASP A 173 13.35 14.36 -9.12
N ILE A 174 13.96 13.33 -9.70
CA ILE A 174 15.33 12.86 -9.47
C ILE A 174 16.06 12.95 -10.80
N ALA A 175 17.19 13.64 -10.83
CA ALA A 175 18.00 13.79 -12.03
C ALA A 175 18.70 12.48 -12.41
N ALA A 176 19.12 12.36 -13.66
CA ALA A 176 20.03 11.28 -14.03
C ALA A 176 21.33 11.39 -13.22
N GLN A 177 21.86 10.25 -12.81
CA GLN A 177 23.08 10.10 -12.00
C GLN A 177 22.98 10.68 -10.58
N GLU A 178 21.80 11.08 -10.12
CA GLU A 178 21.61 11.52 -8.73
C GLU A 178 21.59 10.31 -7.78
N GLU A 179 22.24 10.44 -6.60
CA GLU A 179 22.22 9.41 -5.56
C GLU A 179 20.80 9.24 -4.99
N LEU A 180 20.36 8.00 -4.84
CA LEU A 180 19.08 7.64 -4.25
C LEU A 180 19.22 7.51 -2.74
N LEU A 181 18.46 8.34 -2.02
CA LEU A 181 18.51 8.43 -0.57
C LEU A 181 17.14 8.14 0.06
N PHE A 182 17.16 7.40 1.15
CA PHE A 182 15.98 6.97 1.90
C PHE A 182 16.00 7.44 3.35
N ASN A 183 14.83 7.75 3.89
CA ASN A 183 14.71 7.77 5.33
C ASN A 183 14.52 6.33 5.84
N TYR A 184 15.51 5.80 6.58
CA TYR A 184 15.50 4.46 7.17
C TYR A 184 14.62 4.39 8.43
N ARG A 185 14.25 5.54 8.98
CA ARG A 185 13.32 5.70 10.10
C ARG A 185 13.67 4.82 11.28
N TYR A 186 14.88 5.03 11.80
CA TYR A 186 15.36 4.43 13.03
C TYR A 186 14.51 4.79 14.28
N ARG A 187 13.52 5.69 14.15
CA ARG A 187 12.59 6.06 15.23
C ARG A 187 11.28 5.29 15.07
N GLU A 188 10.90 4.55 16.11
CA GLU A 188 9.62 3.84 16.19
C GLU A 188 8.44 4.79 15.89
N GLY A 189 7.57 4.41 14.95
CA GLY A 189 6.28 5.05 14.72
C GLY A 189 6.11 5.85 13.42
N GLU A 190 7.18 6.18 12.69
CA GLU A 190 7.02 6.88 11.40
C GLU A 190 6.84 5.90 10.24
N VAL A 191 5.61 5.51 9.96
CA VAL A 191 5.26 4.99 8.63
C VAL A 191 4.82 6.19 7.81
N VAL A 192 5.64 6.68 6.87
CA VAL A 192 5.20 7.59 5.80
C VAL A 192 4.30 6.76 4.89
N TRP A 193 3.06 6.60 5.32
CA TRP A 193 1.80 7.12 4.80
C TRP A 193 0.86 6.93 6.00
N THR A 194 0.23 8.00 6.49
CA THR A 194 -0.42 8.00 7.81
C THR A 194 -1.43 6.87 7.92
N LYS A 195 -1.61 6.31 9.14
CA LYS A 195 -2.80 5.49 9.45
C LYS A 195 -4.07 6.18 8.95
N GLU A 196 -4.11 7.51 8.95
CA GLU A 196 -5.22 8.33 8.44
C GLU A 196 -5.41 8.24 6.92
N GLU A 197 -4.37 8.10 6.10
CA GLU A 197 -4.52 7.90 4.65
C GLU A 197 -4.93 6.45 4.31
N HIS A 198 -4.39 5.46 5.03
CA HIS A 198 -4.85 4.06 4.94
C HIS A 198 -6.32 3.93 5.38
N GLU A 199 -6.69 4.54 6.50
CA GLU A 199 -8.07 4.57 7.01
C GLU A 199 -8.99 5.45 6.14
N SER A 200 -8.49 6.54 5.55
CA SER A 200 -9.23 7.32 4.53
C SER A 200 -9.52 6.49 3.28
N MET A 201 -8.60 5.62 2.87
CA MET A 201 -8.80 4.68 1.75
C MET A 201 -9.80 3.57 2.11
N LYS A 202 -9.80 3.04 3.34
CA LYS A 202 -10.85 2.12 3.85
C LYS A 202 -12.21 2.80 3.96
N ALA A 203 -12.27 4.02 4.50
CA ALA A 203 -13.50 4.81 4.65
C ALA A 203 -14.13 5.18 3.30
N LYS A 204 -13.32 5.55 2.30
CA LYS A 204 -13.80 5.83 0.93
C LYS A 204 -14.28 4.57 0.20
N ALA A 205 -13.65 3.42 0.43
CA ALA A 205 -14.15 2.12 -0.06
C ALA A 205 -15.50 1.72 0.58
N HIS A 206 -15.76 2.11 1.83
CA HIS A 206 -17.06 1.95 2.49
C HIS A 206 -18.12 2.97 2.03
N GLY A 207 -17.72 4.19 1.66
CA GLY A 207 -18.62 5.20 1.06
C GLY A 207 -19.22 4.77 -0.28
N HIS A 208 -18.45 4.04 -1.11
CA HIS A 208 -18.95 3.50 -2.37
C HIS A 208 -19.99 2.38 -2.18
N LYS A 209 -19.94 1.62 -1.08
CA LYS A 209 -20.95 0.61 -0.69
C LYS A 209 -22.29 1.24 -0.28
N ARG A 210 -22.30 2.42 0.36
CA ARG A 210 -23.55 3.13 0.72
C ARG A 210 -24.27 3.70 -0.51
N ARG A 211 -23.51 4.22 -1.48
CA ARG A 211 -24.08 4.79 -2.72
C ARG A 211 -24.67 3.72 -3.65
N ALA A 212 -24.10 2.51 -3.67
CA ALA A 212 -24.65 1.37 -4.39
C ALA A 212 -25.92 0.78 -3.73
N LYS A 213 -26.04 0.83 -2.40
CA LYS A 213 -27.28 0.43 -1.70
C LYS A 213 -28.44 1.42 -1.92
N ASN A 214 -28.15 2.72 -2.02
CA ASN A 214 -29.18 3.74 -2.27
C ASN A 214 -29.70 3.73 -3.72
N ALA A 215 -28.91 3.26 -4.69
CA ALA A 215 -29.35 3.12 -6.08
C ALA A 215 -30.24 1.87 -6.30
N ALA A 216 -30.08 0.83 -5.47
CA ALA A 216 -30.90 -0.39 -5.52
C ALA A 216 -32.25 -0.26 -4.78
N GLY A 217 -32.44 0.79 -3.98
CA GLY A 217 -33.68 1.05 -3.23
C GLY A 217 -34.74 1.86 -3.98
N ALA A 218 -34.45 2.35 -5.20
CA ALA A 218 -35.35 3.22 -5.98
C ALA A 218 -36.27 2.45 -6.96
N ALA A 219 -36.19 1.12 -6.99
CA ALA A 219 -36.95 0.28 -7.91
C ALA A 219 -37.62 -0.90 -7.17
N ALA A 220 -38.59 -0.61 -6.30
CA ALA A 220 -39.59 -1.58 -5.86
C ALA A 220 -40.88 -0.84 -5.51
N GLY A 221 -41.94 -1.15 -6.27
CA GLY A 221 -43.26 -0.54 -6.16
C GLY A 221 -44.00 -0.89 -4.87
N LYS A 222 -44.96 -0.03 -4.53
CA LYS A 222 -45.89 -0.12 -3.41
C LYS A 222 -46.72 -1.42 -3.41
N PRO A 223 -47.24 -1.81 -2.24
CA PRO A 223 -48.71 -1.75 -2.09
C PRO A 223 -49.21 -1.05 -0.82
N MET A 224 -50.45 -0.57 -0.91
CA MET A 224 -51.39 -0.09 0.14
C MET A 224 -51.68 -1.21 1.16
N GLY A 225 -52.13 -1.01 2.40
CA GLY A 225 -52.53 0.13 3.22
C GLY A 225 -53.21 -0.42 4.50
N HIS A 226 -53.23 0.33 5.61
CA HIS A 226 -54.36 0.51 6.53
C HIS A 226 -53.98 1.37 7.76
N MET A 227 -55.00 2.08 8.25
CA MET A 227 -55.00 3.20 9.19
C MET A 227 -55.09 2.80 10.67
N ALA A 228 -54.67 3.71 11.57
CA ALA A 228 -55.38 4.22 12.77
C ALA A 228 -54.34 4.62 13.85
N SER A 229 -54.17 5.92 14.14
CA SER A 229 -54.70 6.67 15.31
C SER A 229 -53.84 6.50 16.58
N THR A 230 -53.56 7.43 17.49
CA THR A 230 -53.79 8.86 17.78
C THR A 230 -53.15 9.06 19.17
N ALA A 231 -52.64 10.25 19.48
CA ALA A 231 -52.50 10.86 20.82
C ALA A 231 -51.54 10.17 21.85
N ALA A 232 -50.97 10.80 22.87
CA ALA A 232 -50.68 12.18 23.27
C ALA A 232 -49.85 12.10 24.58
N ALA A 233 -49.33 13.26 24.99
CA ALA A 233 -49.10 13.69 26.37
C ALA A 233 -47.76 13.40 27.06
N ALA A 234 -47.13 14.52 27.42
CA ALA A 234 -46.14 14.69 28.46
C ALA A 234 -46.73 14.43 29.87
N ALA A 235 -45.88 14.12 30.87
CA ALA A 235 -45.43 15.11 31.87
C ALA A 235 -44.91 14.46 33.17
N LYS A 236 -44.09 15.27 33.87
CA LYS A 236 -43.86 15.37 35.34
C LYS A 236 -42.72 14.57 36.01
N ARG A 237 -41.70 15.37 36.35
CA ARG A 237 -40.96 15.47 37.63
C ARG A 237 -41.75 15.00 38.87
N HIS A 238 -41.09 14.31 39.81
CA HIS A 238 -40.63 14.88 41.11
C HIS A 238 -40.13 13.84 42.12
N LYS A 239 -39.06 14.23 42.87
CA LYS A 239 -38.70 13.90 44.28
C LYS A 239 -38.33 12.42 44.55
N ARG A 240 -37.24 12.08 45.21
CA ARG A 240 -36.49 12.74 46.31
C ARG A 240 -34.99 12.66 46.06
#